data_AF-A0A1X9Z2R1-F1
#
_entry.id   AF-A0A1X9Z2R1-F1
#
_cell.length_a   1.000
_cell.length_b   1.000
_cell.length_c   1.000
_cell.angle_alpha   90.00
_cell.angle_beta   90.00
_cell.angle_gamma   90.00
#
_symmetry.space_group_name_H-M   'P 1'
#
loop_
_entity.id
_entity.type
_entity.pdbx_description
1 polymer ?
#
loop_
_entity_poly.entity_id
_entity_poly.type
_entity_poly.pdbx_seq_one_letter_code
_entity_poly.pdbx_strand_id
1 'polypeptide(L)'
;MKNRIRTTNRLNVSITKKVIELQEQGYDCDFLLLANGSLQCMQTNLNYPLSTVAIKQREHGYDFFSHSYKHVHTIETGNGERGVLLTEKAF
;
A
#
# COMPACT_ATOMS: atom_id res chain seq x y z
N MET A 1 17.89 -37.22 -8.29
CA MET A 1 16.68 -36.36 -8.20
C MET A 1 17.15 -34.93 -8.00
N LYS A 2 16.91 -34.01 -8.96
CA LYS A 2 17.31 -32.60 -8.82
C LYS A 2 16.30 -31.92 -7.89
N ASN A 3 16.75 -31.46 -6.72
CA ASN A 3 15.95 -30.61 -5.85
C ASN A 3 15.59 -29.35 -6.62
N ARG A 4 14.33 -29.24 -7.08
CA ARG A 4 13.76 -27.97 -7.52
C ARG A 4 13.70 -27.09 -6.27
N ILE A 5 14.69 -26.23 -6.10
CA ILE A 5 14.56 -25.09 -5.20
C ILE A 5 13.36 -24.33 -5.76
N ARG A 6 12.20 -24.44 -5.11
CA ARG A 6 11.09 -23.50 -5.35
C ARG A 6 11.73 -22.14 -5.13
N THR A 7 11.89 -21.37 -6.20
CA THR A 7 12.11 -19.93 -6.10
C THR A 7 11.00 -19.43 -5.21
N THR A 8 11.32 -19.16 -3.94
CA THR A 8 10.40 -18.51 -3.03
C THR A 8 9.94 -17.26 -3.75
N ASN A 9 8.64 -17.12 -3.97
CA ASN A 9 8.05 -15.96 -4.65
C ASN A 9 8.65 -14.72 -3.97
N ARG A 10 9.60 -14.07 -4.65
CA ARG A 10 10.36 -12.98 -4.05
C ARG A 10 9.36 -11.86 -3.81
N LEU A 11 9.17 -11.52 -2.53
CA LEU A 11 8.51 -10.27 -2.16
C LEU A 11 9.15 -9.14 -2.95
N ASN A 12 8.33 -8.23 -3.46
CA ASN A 12 8.82 -7.15 -4.29
C ASN A 12 9.66 -6.19 -3.43
N VAL A 13 10.99 -6.35 -3.53
CA VAL A 13 11.97 -5.65 -2.69
C VAL A 13 11.87 -4.14 -2.84
N SER A 14 11.51 -3.61 -4.02
CA SER A 14 11.34 -2.17 -4.19
C SER A 14 10.14 -1.67 -3.38
N ILE A 15 8.98 -2.32 -3.54
CA ILE A 15 7.75 -2.01 -2.79
C ILE A 15 8.02 -2.07 -1.28
N THR A 16 8.63 -3.15 -0.79
CA THR A 16 8.94 -3.28 0.64
C THR A 16 9.85 -2.15 1.13
N LYS A 17 10.91 -1.82 0.38
CA LYS A 17 11.80 -0.71 0.74
C LYS A 17 11.07 0.63 0.77
N LYS A 18 10.19 0.89 -0.20
CA LYS A 18 9.44 2.14 -0.25
C LYS A 18 8.44 2.26 0.90
N VAL A 19 7.77 1.17 1.29
CA VAL A 19 6.88 1.19 2.46
C VAL A 19 7.68 1.51 3.73
N ILE A 20 8.86 0.90 3.91
CA ILE A 20 9.74 1.20 5.05
C ILE A 20 10.15 2.68 5.05
N GLU A 21 10.61 3.21 3.91
CA GLU A 21 10.99 4.62 3.78
C GLU A 21 9.82 5.57 4.12
N LEU A 22 8.60 5.22 3.74
CA LEU A 22 7.41 6.03 4.07
C LEU A 22 7.08 5.95 5.56
N GLN A 23 7.19 4.79 6.19
CA GLN A 23 7.02 4.65 7.64
C GLN A 23 8.08 5.47 8.40
N GLU A 24 9.34 5.47 7.94
CA GLU A 24 10.38 6.34 8.51
C GLU A 24 10.08 7.86 8.34
N GLN A 25 9.20 8.24 7.39
CA GLN A 25 8.71 9.61 7.18
C GLN A 25 7.42 9.94 7.96
N GLY A 26 6.94 9.03 8.82
CA GLY A 26 5.74 9.20 9.64
C GLY A 26 4.44 8.90 8.91
N TYR A 27 4.47 8.05 7.86
CA TYR A 27 3.27 7.45 7.28
C TYR A 27 2.98 6.12 7.99
N ASP A 28 2.56 6.20 9.25
CA ASP A 28 2.51 5.08 10.18
C ASP A 28 1.17 4.32 10.16
N CYS A 29 0.18 4.86 9.45
CA CYS A 29 -1.12 4.21 9.26
C CYS A 29 -1.14 3.30 8.02
N ASP A 30 -1.94 2.24 8.07
CA ASP A 30 -2.26 1.39 6.93
C ASP A 30 -3.69 1.70 6.49
N PHE A 31 -3.88 1.98 5.21
CA PHE A 31 -5.18 2.23 4.62
C PHE A 31 -5.61 1.10 3.69
N LEU A 32 -6.87 0.69 3.78
CA LEU A 32 -7.51 -0.23 2.85
C LEU A 32 -8.51 0.49 1.97
N LEU A 33 -8.48 0.20 0.67
CA LEU A 33 -9.55 0.60 -0.26
C LEU A 33 -10.70 -0.39 -0.15
N LEU A 34 -11.85 0.09 0.29
CA LEU A 34 -13.07 -0.70 0.40
C LEU A 34 -13.84 -0.73 -0.94
N ALA A 35 -14.70 -1.73 -1.11
CA ALA A 35 -15.51 -1.92 -2.32
C ALA A 35 -16.48 -0.75 -2.61
N ASN A 36 -16.89 -0.03 -1.56
CA ASN A 36 -17.72 1.18 -1.68
C ASN A 36 -16.92 2.43 -2.11
N GLY A 37 -15.61 2.29 -2.33
CA GLY A 37 -14.73 3.38 -2.73
C GLY A 37 -14.33 4.32 -1.59
N SER A 38 -14.51 3.97 -0.32
CA SER A 38 -13.89 4.69 0.80
C SER A 38 -12.55 4.05 1.21
N LEU A 39 -11.72 4.81 1.90
CA LEU A 39 -10.54 4.29 2.60
C LEU A 39 -10.88 4.00 4.06
N GLN A 40 -10.39 2.89 4.59
CA GLN A 40 -10.43 2.58 6.01
C GLN A 40 -9.02 2.64 6.59
N CYS A 41 -8.82 3.43 7.64
CA CYS A 41 -7.59 3.39 8.44
C CYS A 41 -7.63 2.16 9.36
N MET A 42 -6.64 1.29 9.29
CA MET A 42 -6.62 0.05 10.08
C MET A 42 -6.33 0.28 11.56
N GLN A 43 -5.61 1.37 11.88
CA GLN A 43 -5.17 1.72 13.22
C GLN A 43 -6.30 2.34 14.04
N THR A 44 -7.13 3.18 13.41
CA THR A 44 -8.22 3.90 14.09
C THR A 44 -9.61 3.38 13.74
N ASN A 45 -9.70 2.49 12.74
CA ASN A 45 -10.95 1.96 12.20
C ASN A 45 -11.89 3.04 11.63
N LEU A 46 -11.35 4.23 11.34
CA LEU A 46 -12.09 5.34 10.74
C LEU A 46 -12.17 5.19 9.22
N ASN A 47 -13.30 5.60 8.66
CA ASN A 47 -13.55 5.59 7.22
C ASN A 47 -13.48 7.00 6.64
N TYR A 48 -12.85 7.13 5.47
CA TYR A 48 -12.66 8.37 4.76
C TYR A 48 -13.13 8.22 3.31
N PRO A 49 -14.09 9.04 2.85
CA PRO A 49 -14.36 9.16 1.42
C PRO A 49 -13.09 9.58 0.65
N LEU A 50 -12.88 9.08 -0.57
CA LEU A 50 -11.71 9.45 -1.37
C LEU A 50 -11.59 10.96 -1.61
N SER A 51 -12.72 11.67 -1.66
CA SER A 51 -12.76 13.12 -1.84
C SER A 51 -12.26 13.92 -0.63
N THR A 52 -12.08 13.30 0.53
CA THR A 52 -11.66 13.98 1.77
C THR A 52 -10.22 13.69 2.15
N VAL A 53 -9.46 13.04 1.29
CA VAL A 53 -8.06 12.65 1.54
C VAL A 53 -7.17 13.10 0.39
N ALA A 54 -5.93 13.43 0.69
CA ALA A 54 -4.89 13.61 -0.31
C ALA A 54 -4.24 12.26 -0.61
N ILE A 55 -4.23 11.87 -1.89
CA ILE A 55 -3.62 10.61 -2.35
C ILE A 55 -2.51 10.96 -3.32
N LYS A 56 -1.32 10.37 -3.12
CA LYS A 56 -0.18 10.55 -4.04
C LYS A 56 0.50 9.21 -4.29
N GLN A 57 0.61 8.80 -5.55
CA GLN A 57 1.37 7.61 -5.92
C GLN A 57 2.88 7.84 -5.69
N ARG A 58 3.56 6.84 -5.11
CA ARG A 58 5.00 6.89 -4.77
C ARG A 58 5.83 5.86 -5.51
N GLU A 59 5.28 4.66 -5.69
CA GLU A 59 5.95 3.58 -6.42
C GLU A 59 4.91 2.62 -7.00
N HIS A 60 5.33 1.82 -7.98
CA HIS A 60 4.58 0.67 -8.45
C HIS A 60 5.54 -0.47 -8.77
N GLY A 61 5.03 -1.69 -8.78
CA GLY A 61 5.83 -2.86 -9.12
C GLY A 61 4.96 -4.08 -9.38
N TYR A 62 5.45 -4.98 -10.23
CA TYR A 62 4.79 -6.27 -10.43
C TYR A 62 5.09 -7.18 -9.24
N ASP A 63 4.05 -7.61 -8.54
CA ASP A 63 4.15 -8.57 -7.46
C ASP A 63 4.02 -9.99 -8.01
N PHE A 64 5.13 -10.71 -8.02
CA PHE A 64 5.18 -12.11 -8.45
C PHE A 64 4.50 -13.07 -7.48
N PHE A 65 4.12 -12.64 -6.28
CA PHE A 65 3.32 -13.47 -5.38
C PHE A 65 1.84 -13.47 -5.78
N SER A 66 1.25 -12.28 -5.95
CA SER A 66 -0.16 -12.14 -6.36
C SER A 66 -0.38 -12.09 -7.88
N HIS A 67 0.68 -12.09 -8.68
CA HIS A 67 0.63 -11.96 -10.14
C HIS A 67 -0.11 -10.70 -10.60
N SER A 68 0.09 -9.57 -9.89
CA SER A 68 -0.59 -8.31 -10.16
C SER A 68 0.35 -7.12 -10.02
N TYR A 69 0.05 -6.02 -10.71
CA TYR A 69 0.73 -4.75 -10.46
C TYR A 69 0.19 -4.13 -9.19
N LYS A 70 1.10 -3.79 -8.27
CA LYS A 70 0.78 -3.09 -7.03
C LYS A 70 1.30 -1.67 -7.10
N HIS A 71 0.55 -0.76 -6.49
CA HIS A 71 0.82 0.66 -6.42
C HIS A 71 0.86 1.08 -4.96
N VAL A 72 1.95 1.73 -4.57
CA VAL A 72 2.15 2.32 -3.24
C VAL A 72 1.72 3.78 -3.31
N HIS A 73 0.77 4.16 -2.47
CA HIS A 73 0.31 5.55 -2.33
C HIS A 73 0.49 6.03 -0.90
N THR A 74 0.79 7.32 -0.75
CA THR A 74 0.66 8.00 0.55
C THR A 74 -0.74 8.59 0.66
N ILE A 75 -1.33 8.46 1.84
CA ILE A 75 -2.63 9.01 2.23
C ILE A 75 -2.39 10.05 3.32
N GLU A 76 -3.00 11.23 3.17
CA GLU A 76 -3.07 12.24 4.22
C GLU A 76 -4.53 12.67 4.39
N THR A 77 -5.06 12.55 5.61
CA THR A 77 -6.44 12.88 5.93
C THR A 77 -6.55 14.30 6.51
N GLY A 78 -7.77 14.88 6.48
CA GLY A 78 -8.01 16.21 7.05
C GLY A 78 -7.85 16.30 8.58
N ASN A 79 -7.90 15.18 9.30
CA ASN A 79 -7.66 15.10 10.74
C ASN A 79 -6.19 14.76 11.10
N GLY A 80 -5.29 14.73 10.10
CA GLY A 80 -3.84 14.59 10.32
C GLY A 80 -3.32 13.17 10.36
N GLU A 81 -4.15 12.15 10.12
CA GLU A 81 -3.66 10.79 9.91
C GLU A 81 -2.89 10.70 8.59
N ARG A 82 -1.74 10.02 8.65
CA ARG A 82 -0.84 9.84 7.51
C ARG A 82 -0.48 8.37 7.42
N GLY A 83 -0.61 7.80 6.23
CA GLY A 83 -0.38 6.37 6.03
C GLY A 83 -0.13 5.95 4.61
N VAL A 84 -0.09 4.64 4.42
CA VAL A 84 0.20 4.00 3.14
C VAL A 84 -1.02 3.21 2.66
N LEU A 85 -1.30 3.30 1.37
CA LEU A 85 -2.28 2.47 0.67
C LEU A 85 -1.54 1.63 -0.39
N LEU A 86 -1.59 0.30 -0.24
CA LEU A 86 -1.14 -0.65 -1.25
C LEU A 86 -2.35 -1.22 -1.98
N THR A 87 -2.46 -0.96 -3.29
CA THR A 87 -3.61 -1.41 -4.09
C THR A 87 -3.19 -1.75 -5.53
N GLU A 88 -4.07 -2.41 -6.27
CA GLU A 88 -3.90 -2.64 -7.72
C GLU A 88 -4.38 -1.44 -8.56
N LYS A 89 -5.08 -0.49 -7.94
CA LYS A 89 -5.59 0.71 -8.61
C LYS A 89 -4.56 1.84 -8.56
N ALA A 90 -4.28 2.45 -9.70
CA ALA A 90 -3.60 3.74 -9.78
C ALA A 90 -4.60 4.88 -9.49
N PHE A 91 -4.17 5.87 -8.71
CA PHE A 91 -4.93 7.08 -8.36
C PHE A 91 -4.28 8.34 -8.92
#